data_AF-A0A526TCP8-F1
#
_entry.id   AF-A0A526TCP8-F1
#
_cell.length_a   1.000
_cell.length_b   1.000
_cell.length_c   1.000
_cell.angle_alpha   90.00
_cell.angle_beta   90.00
_cell.angle_gamma   90.00
#
_symmetry.space_group_name_H-M   'P 1'
#
loop_
_entity.id
_entity.type
_entity.pdbx_description
1 polymer ?
#
loop_
_entity_poly.entity_id
_entity_poly.type
_entity_poly.pdbx_seq_one_letter_code
_entity_poly.pdbx_strand_id
1 'polypeptide(L)'
;MLARLPAECAYCVAVGAIAGGNGIALQDALSAFLQTFFSNLVQAAIRLGIVGQSGATTLLAGFEPLALLTASRAARSTLDGLGGCAFVSDVMAMRHETQY
;
A
#
# COMPACT_ATOMS: atom_id res chain seq x y z
N MET A 1 6.50 -22.51 3.00
CA MET A 1 5.43 -21.50 3.25
C MET A 1 4.76 -21.03 1.95
N LEU A 2 5.49 -20.73 0.87
CA LEU A 2 4.89 -20.34 -0.43
C LEU A 2 3.94 -21.37 -1.05
N ALA A 3 4.18 -22.66 -0.86
CA ALA A 3 3.35 -23.74 -1.42
C ALA A 3 1.90 -23.79 -0.87
N ARG A 4 1.54 -22.90 0.08
CA ARG A 4 0.20 -22.80 0.67
C ARG A 4 -0.57 -21.56 0.21
N LEU A 5 0.02 -20.69 -0.64
CA LEU A 5 -0.71 -19.55 -1.17
C LEU A 5 -1.64 -20.00 -2.31
N PRO A 6 -2.87 -19.48 -2.37
CA PRO A 6 -3.75 -19.71 -3.51
C PRO A 6 -3.11 -19.14 -4.80
N ALA A 7 -3.47 -19.71 -5.95
CA ALA A 7 -2.97 -19.25 -7.25
C ALA A 7 -3.28 -17.77 -7.50
N GLU A 8 -4.45 -17.31 -7.07
CA GLU A 8 -4.87 -15.91 -7.10
C GLU A 8 -4.78 -15.31 -5.69
N CYS A 9 -3.55 -15.12 -5.22
CA CYS A 9 -3.32 -14.46 -3.93
C CYS A 9 -3.25 -12.94 -4.12
N ALA A 10 -3.99 -12.20 -3.29
CA ALA A 10 -3.83 -10.75 -3.20
C ALA A 10 -2.36 -10.39 -2.93
N TYR A 11 -1.84 -9.40 -3.66
CA TYR A 11 -0.43 -9.03 -3.62
C TYR A 11 0.08 -8.71 -2.21
N CYS A 12 -0.70 -7.98 -1.41
CA CYS A 12 -0.36 -7.66 -0.02
C CYS A 12 -0.23 -8.91 0.88
N VAL A 13 -1.06 -9.93 0.65
CA VAL A 13 -1.01 -11.21 1.38
C VAL A 13 0.24 -12.00 0.97
N ALA A 14 0.59 -12.00 -0.32
CA ALA A 14 1.82 -12.61 -0.80
C ALA A 14 3.06 -11.96 -0.20
N VAL A 15 3.15 -10.63 -0.22
CA VAL A 15 4.26 -9.89 0.40
C VAL A 15 4.38 -10.22 1.89
N GLY A 16 3.28 -10.21 2.63
CA GLY A 16 3.27 -10.56 4.06
C GLY A 16 3.75 -11.99 4.33
N ALA A 17 3.30 -12.97 3.53
CA ALA A 17 3.71 -14.36 3.67
C ALA A 17 5.21 -14.56 3.39
N ILE A 18 5.76 -13.87 2.39
CA ILE A 18 7.19 -13.90 2.09
C ILE A 18 8.00 -13.23 3.20
N ALA A 19 7.59 -12.05 3.66
CA ALA A 19 8.28 -11.31 4.70
C ALA A 19 8.34 -12.12 6.01
N GLY A 20 7.21 -12.69 6.44
CA GLY A 20 7.15 -13.57 7.61
C GLY A 20 7.97 -14.85 7.43
N GLY A 21 7.95 -15.45 6.24
CA GLY A 21 8.75 -16.63 5.93
C GLY A 21 10.27 -16.40 5.96
N ASN A 22 10.71 -15.15 5.77
CA ASN A 22 12.13 -14.76 5.83
C ASN A 22 12.51 -14.10 7.18
N GLY A 23 11.59 -14.06 8.16
CA GLY A 23 11.87 -13.49 9.49
C GLY A 23 12.02 -11.96 9.51
N ILE A 24 11.47 -11.25 8.52
CA ILE A 24 11.45 -9.79 8.50
C ILE A 24 10.49 -9.30 9.60
N ALA A 25 10.91 -8.34 10.41
CA ALA A 25 10.07 -7.76 11.44
C ALA A 25 8.80 -7.14 10.82
N LEU A 26 7.64 -7.38 11.43
CA LEU A 26 6.34 -6.93 10.90
C LEU A 26 6.32 -5.42 10.63
N GLN A 27 6.90 -4.63 11.53
CA GLN A 27 6.96 -3.17 11.40
C GLN A 27 7.78 -2.73 10.18
N ASP A 28 8.89 -3.41 9.90
CA ASP A 28 9.77 -3.10 8.76
C ASP A 28 9.10 -3.50 7.45
N ALA A 29 8.47 -4.68 7.42
CA ALA A 29 7.72 -5.15 6.26
C ALA A 29 6.56 -4.19 5.91
N LEU A 30 5.80 -3.74 6.91
CA LEU A 30 4.70 -2.79 6.72
C LEU A 30 5.21 -1.42 6.24
N SER A 31 6.27 -0.90 6.86
CA SER A 31 6.86 0.38 6.47
C SER A 31 7.38 0.36 5.03
N ALA A 32 8.11 -0.70 4.65
CA ALA A 32 8.63 -0.87 3.28
C ALA A 32 7.49 -1.03 2.24
N PHE A 33 6.45 -1.78 2.59
CA PHE A 33 5.28 -1.94 1.72
C PHE A 33 4.55 -0.61 1.50
N LEU A 34 4.30 0.16 2.57
CA LEU A 34 3.64 1.45 2.49
C LEU A 34 4.48 2.48 1.74
N GLN A 35 5.80 2.50 1.96
CA GLN A 35 6.71 3.36 1.20
C GLN A 35 6.63 3.09 -0.30
N THR A 36 6.61 1.81 -0.68
CA THR A 36 6.47 1.38 -2.08
C THR A 36 5.11 1.81 -2.64
N PHE A 37 4.04 1.63 -1.86
CA PHE A 37 2.69 2.04 -2.25
C PHE A 37 2.58 3.55 -2.51
N PHE A 38 3.09 4.39 -1.60
CA PHE A 38 3.10 5.84 -1.81
C PHE A 38 3.97 6.26 -3.00
N SER A 39 5.12 5.61 -3.19
CA SER A 39 5.97 5.82 -4.36
C SER A 39 5.22 5.56 -5.66
N ASN A 40 4.43 4.49 -5.73
CA ASN A 40 3.62 4.18 -6.92
C ASN A 40 2.54 5.24 -7.18
N LEU A 41 1.88 5.76 -6.14
CA LEU A 41 0.89 6.84 -6.28
C LEU A 41 1.54 8.14 -6.78
N VAL A 42 2.70 8.51 -6.22
CA VAL A 42 3.44 9.69 -6.66
C VAL A 42 3.87 9.55 -8.13
N GLN A 43 4.35 8.36 -8.54
CA GLN A 43 4.68 8.08 -9.94
C GLN A 43 3.47 8.17 -10.87
N ALA A 44 2.28 7.74 -10.42
CA ALA A 44 1.05 7.94 -11.17
C ALA A 44 0.70 9.43 -11.30
N ALA A 45 0.80 10.21 -10.22
CA ALA A 45 0.54 11.65 -10.24
C ALA A 45 1.50 12.42 -11.17
N ILE A 46 2.78 12.03 -11.24
CA ILE A 46 3.75 12.59 -12.19
C ILE A 46 3.30 12.30 -13.63
N ARG A 47 2.95 11.04 -13.95
CA ARG A 47 2.52 10.65 -15.31
C ARG A 47 1.24 11.34 -15.77
N LEU A 48 0.35 11.65 -14.82
CA LEU A 48 -0.88 12.42 -15.08
C LEU A 48 -0.63 13.93 -15.18
N GLY A 49 0.60 14.40 -15.00
CA GLY A 49 0.96 15.83 -15.05
C GLY A 49 0.45 16.65 -13.85
N ILE A 50 0.01 15.99 -12.78
CA ILE A 50 -0.55 16.64 -11.58
C ILE A 50 0.57 17.24 -10.72
N VAL A 51 1.73 16.58 -10.68
CA VAL A 51 2.86 16.94 -9.82
C VAL A 51 4.15 16.97 -10.64
N GLY A 52 4.91 18.07 -10.52
CA GLY A 52 6.25 18.16 -11.09
C GLY A 52 7.28 17.38 -10.26
N GLN A 53 8.43 17.05 -10.87
CA GLN A 53 9.46 16.19 -10.26
C GLN A 53 9.94 16.68 -8.88
N SER A 54 10.05 18.00 -8.67
CA SER A 54 10.46 18.56 -7.36
C SER A 54 9.36 18.41 -6.29
N GLY A 55 8.09 18.54 -6.67
CA GLY A 55 6.94 18.34 -5.77
C GLY A 55 6.78 16.88 -5.35
N ALA A 56 7.17 15.93 -6.20
CA ALA A 56 7.10 14.50 -5.92
C ALA A 56 7.99 14.09 -4.73
N THR A 57 9.24 14.59 -4.68
CA THR A 57 10.14 14.36 -3.54
C THR A 57 9.62 14.95 -2.24
N THR A 58 9.06 16.16 -2.28
CA THR A 58 8.45 16.80 -1.10
C THR A 58 7.24 16.01 -0.60
N LEU A 59 6.41 15.49 -1.51
CA LEU A 59 5.28 14.62 -1.16
C LEU A 59 5.75 13.33 -0.49
N LEU A 60 6.76 12.67 -1.05
CA LEU A 60 7.31 11.44 -0.47
C LEU A 60 7.86 11.67 0.93
N ALA A 61 8.59 12.76 1.16
CA ALA A 61 9.05 13.14 2.49
C ALA A 61 7.86 13.43 3.44
N GLY A 62 6.81 14.08 2.95
CA GLY A 62 5.59 14.33 3.73
C GLY A 62 4.79 13.07 4.07
N PHE A 63 4.92 11.99 3.30
CA PHE A 63 4.23 10.73 3.55
C PHE A 63 4.92 9.83 4.57
N GLU A 64 6.19 10.05 4.89
CA GLU A 64 6.94 9.22 5.84
C GLU A 64 6.25 9.11 7.22
N PRO A 65 5.80 10.20 7.87
CA PRO A 65 5.07 10.10 9.14
C PRO A 65 3.75 9.31 9.00
N LEU A 66 3.04 9.47 7.88
CA LEU A 66 1.80 8.76 7.62
C LEU A 66 2.04 7.26 7.39
N ALA A 67 3.12 6.89 6.70
CA ALA A 67 3.54 5.51 6.52
C ALA A 67 3.81 4.84 7.87
N LEU A 68 4.59 5.49 8.74
CA LEU A 68 4.91 4.97 10.06
C LEU A 68 3.68 4.82 10.96
N LEU A 69 2.81 5.83 11.00
CA LEU A 69 1.54 5.78 11.75
C LEU A 69 0.63 4.66 11.25
N THR A 70 0.52 4.51 9.93
CA THR A 70 -0.32 3.47 9.31
C THR A 70 0.27 2.08 9.55
N ALA A 71 1.59 1.90 9.42
CA ALA A 71 2.27 0.65 9.74
C ALA A 71 2.04 0.26 11.21
N SER A 72 2.22 1.21 12.13
CA SER A 72 2.03 0.98 13.56
C SER A 72 0.58 0.60 13.89
N ARG A 73 -0.40 1.25 13.25
CA ARG A 73 -1.82 0.87 13.37
C ARG A 73 -2.07 -0.54 12.82
N ALA A 74 -1.59 -0.83 11.61
CA ALA A 74 -1.77 -2.13 10.96
C ALA A 74 -1.13 -3.28 11.76
N ALA A 75 0.03 -3.05 12.38
CA ALA A 75 0.71 -4.03 13.22
C ALA A 75 -0.09 -4.44 14.47
N ARG A 76 -1.04 -3.59 14.92
CA ARG A 76 -1.93 -3.86 16.06
C ARG A 76 -3.33 -4.30 15.65
N SER A 77 -3.65 -4.32 14.35
CA SER A 77 -4.97 -4.69 13.86
C SER A 77 -5.18 -6.20 13.96
N THR A 78 -6.43 -6.61 14.21
CA THR A 78 -6.86 -8.00 14.16
C THR A 78 -7.61 -8.28 12.85
N LEU A 79 -7.94 -9.55 12.61
CA LEU A 79 -8.77 -9.95 11.47
C LEU A 79 -10.16 -9.30 11.50
N ASP A 80 -10.68 -8.93 12.67
CA ASP A 80 -11.97 -8.23 12.80
C ASP A 80 -11.95 -6.82 12.19
N GLY A 81 -10.76 -6.25 11.98
CA GLY A 81 -10.58 -5.00 11.26
C GLY A 81 -10.59 -5.13 9.73
N LEU A 82 -10.67 -6.36 9.20
CA LEU A 82 -10.74 -6.63 7.77
C LEU A 82 -12.19 -6.56 7.26
N GLY A 83 -12.40 -5.97 6.08
CA GLY A 83 -13.73 -5.82 5.47
C GLY A 83 -14.32 -4.41 5.55
N GLY A 84 -13.55 -3.42 6.00
CA GLY A 84 -13.91 -2.00 5.84
C GLY A 84 -13.91 -1.56 4.37
N CYS A 85 -14.39 -0.34 4.12
CA CYS A 85 -14.38 0.28 2.79
C CYS A 85 -13.65 1.63 2.80
N ALA A 86 -13.13 2.01 1.64
CA ALA A 86 -12.57 3.32 1.38
C ALA A 86 -13.50 4.04 0.39
N PHE A 87 -14.71 4.39 0.84
CA PHE A 87 -15.86 4.78 0.01
C PHE A 87 -15.51 5.62 -1.23
N VAL A 88 -14.78 6.73 -1.05
CA VAL A 88 -14.39 7.60 -2.18
C VAL A 88 -13.43 6.88 -3.14
N SER A 89 -12.43 6.17 -2.61
CA SER A 89 -11.49 5.38 -3.41
C SER A 89 -12.22 4.28 -4.19
N ASP A 90 -13.14 3.58 -3.55
CA ASP A 90 -13.91 2.49 -4.16
C ASP A 90 -14.80 3.03 -5.30
N VAL A 91 -15.46 4.17 -5.08
CA VAL A 91 -16.25 4.85 -6.13
C VAL A 91 -15.39 5.31 -7.30
N MET A 92 -14.20 5.86 -7.04
CA MET A 92 -13.31 6.30 -8.11
C MET A 92 -12.73 5.12 -8.91
N ALA A 93 -12.44 3.99 -8.26
CA ALA A 93 -12.03 2.77 -8.95
C ALA A 93 -13.13 2.25 -9.89
N MET A 94 -14.39 2.18 -9.43
CA MET A 94 -15.52 1.81 -10.29
C MET A 94 -15.69 2.76 -11.48
N ARG A 95 -15.45 4.07 -11.29
CA ARG A 95 -15.49 5.04 -12.40
C ARG A 95 -14.34 4.85 -13.38
N HIS A 96 -13.14 4.53 -12.90
CA HIS A 96 -11.97 4.27 -13.73
C HIS A 96 -12.17 3.06 -14.65
N GLU A 97 -12.91 2.03 -14.23
CA GLU A 97 -13.30 0.90 -15.10
C GLU A 97 -14.16 1.31 -16.29
N THR A 98 -14.89 2.43 -16.17
CA THR A 98 -15.77 2.98 -17.21
C THR A 98 -15.18 4.18 -17.95
N GLN A 99 -13.95 4.60 -17.62
CA GLN A 99 -13.23 5.64 -18.35
C GLN A 99 -12.58 5.04 -19.62
N TYR A 100 -13.09 5.43 -20.79
CA TYR A 100 -12.50 5.17 -22.10
C TYR A 100 -11.59 6.31 -22.55
#